data_AF-A0A060SEM7-F1
#
_entry.id   AF-A0A060SEM7-F1
#
_cell.length_a   1.000
_cell.length_b   1.000
_cell.length_c   1.000
_cell.angle_alpha   90.00
_cell.angle_beta   90.00
_cell.angle_gamma   90.00
#
_symmetry.space_group_name_H-M   'P 1'
#
loop_
_entity.id
_entity.type
_entity.pdbx_description
1 polymer ?
#
loop_
_entity_poly.entity_id
_entity_poly.type
_entity_poly.pdbx_seq_one_letter_code
_entity_poly.pdbx_strand_id
1 'polypeptide(L)'
;MAYSTVSNGNGHAHDAAQNSGALPPLSLSILGVEPIDEFIREVADFIHFQINNRPMDLGGVVEVEAKIGLLRDRDSGQRLQLPVLVETILAPNAIDLRFESNMLPNQHKHFNKLLNNLKTTPSLAHPSSTLRYQHLHLIDSFYTLDGNVKVRVTRDEKTGEVRECVRKVRLADLNIYCPKRHADWRISVSLEVPGSATHTRKKDRMSYSHEEFVIDLTQVTSTAGPNAKPEILHELELELARPEYLLATAAKRGDPNVSEAERGAYDELIRAFVNNARILVRNADGGWH
;
A
#
# COMPACT_ATOMS: atom_id res chain seq x y z
N MET A 1 49.50 25.11 -6.33
CA MET A 1 50.25 25.67 -7.47
C MET A 1 50.43 24.54 -8.48
N ALA A 2 50.09 24.61 -9.75
CA ALA A 2 49.75 25.73 -10.62
C ALA A 2 48.70 25.28 -11.67
N TYR A 3 47.95 26.26 -12.17
CA TYR A 3 46.93 26.17 -13.20
C TYR A 3 47.50 25.78 -14.57
N SER A 4 46.68 25.13 -15.40
CA SER A 4 46.88 25.07 -16.85
C SER A 4 45.57 25.37 -17.54
N THR A 5 45.42 26.62 -17.96
CA THR A 5 44.38 27.13 -18.85
C THR A 5 44.67 26.73 -20.29
N VAL A 6 43.70 26.17 -21.00
CA VAL A 6 43.67 26.18 -22.47
C VAL A 6 42.39 26.89 -22.89
N SER A 7 42.58 28.10 -23.41
CA SER A 7 41.63 28.88 -24.19
C SER A 7 41.72 28.41 -25.64
N ASN A 8 40.58 28.17 -26.28
CA ASN A 8 40.49 28.41 -27.71
C ASN A 8 39.04 28.66 -28.17
N GLY A 9 38.85 29.76 -28.88
CA GLY A 9 37.92 29.84 -30.01
C GLY A 9 36.51 30.34 -29.71
N ASN A 10 36.36 31.66 -29.64
CA ASN A 10 35.08 32.35 -29.72
C ASN A 10 34.46 32.12 -31.11
N GLY A 11 33.29 31.48 -31.16
CA GLY A 11 32.44 31.36 -32.34
C GLY A 11 30.99 31.60 -31.93
N HIS A 12 30.62 32.86 -31.75
CA HIS A 12 29.23 33.26 -31.60
C HIS A 12 28.47 32.97 -32.90
N ALA A 13 27.68 31.91 -32.90
CA ALA A 13 26.47 31.80 -33.70
C ALA A 13 25.29 31.81 -32.73
N HIS A 14 24.84 33.01 -32.39
CA HIS A 14 23.49 33.21 -31.92
C HIS A 14 22.52 32.92 -33.08
N ASP A 15 21.37 32.35 -32.70
CA ASP A 15 20.14 32.17 -33.47
C ASP A 15 19.98 30.88 -34.26
N ALA A 16 19.52 29.85 -33.54
CA ALA A 16 18.19 29.29 -33.77
C ALA A 16 17.82 28.30 -32.66
N ALA A 17 16.95 28.69 -31.72
CA ALA A 17 15.86 27.85 -31.22
C ALA A 17 15.10 28.53 -30.05
N GLN A 18 13.94 29.08 -30.39
CA GLN A 18 12.67 28.79 -29.71
C GLN A 18 12.59 28.95 -28.18
N ASN A 19 12.07 30.11 -27.78
CA ASN A 19 10.99 30.26 -26.80
C ASN A 19 10.91 29.21 -25.68
N SER A 20 11.51 29.50 -24.53
CA SER A 20 11.00 29.01 -23.25
C SER A 20 11.54 29.90 -22.13
N GLY A 21 10.70 30.79 -21.62
CA GLY A 21 10.97 31.60 -20.41
C GLY A 21 11.05 30.76 -19.12
N ALA A 22 11.55 29.53 -19.20
CA ALA A 22 11.72 28.63 -18.08
C ALA A 22 13.10 28.86 -17.48
N LEU A 23 13.12 29.20 -16.18
CA LEU A 23 14.36 29.23 -15.41
C LEU A 23 14.99 27.83 -15.37
N PRO A 24 16.34 27.73 -15.33
CA PRO A 24 17.01 26.44 -15.22
C PRO A 24 16.61 25.73 -13.92
N PRO A 25 16.57 24.38 -13.90
CA PRO A 25 16.26 23.63 -12.70
C PRO A 25 17.34 23.85 -11.63
N LEU A 26 16.92 23.90 -10.37
CA LEU A 26 17.83 23.96 -9.23
C LEU A 26 18.55 22.62 -9.03
N SER A 27 19.78 22.66 -8.50
CA SER A 27 20.46 21.47 -8.02
C SER A 27 19.67 20.82 -6.88
N LEU A 28 19.69 19.48 -6.79
CA LEU A 28 18.95 18.71 -5.77
C LEU A 28 19.35 19.09 -4.34
N SER A 29 20.64 19.35 -4.12
CA SER A 29 21.19 19.87 -2.87
C SER A 29 22.58 20.48 -3.12
N ILE A 30 23.21 21.02 -2.07
CA ILE A 30 24.61 21.49 -2.11
C ILE A 30 25.61 20.38 -2.47
N LEU A 31 25.22 19.11 -2.32
CA LEU A 31 26.02 17.94 -2.67
C LEU A 31 25.58 17.29 -4.00
N GLY A 32 24.56 17.84 -4.67
CA GLY A 32 24.01 17.27 -5.90
C GLY A 32 23.19 15.99 -5.70
N VAL A 33 22.87 15.62 -4.46
CA VAL A 33 22.08 14.42 -4.11
C VAL A 33 20.79 14.79 -3.40
N GLU A 34 19.70 14.07 -3.68
CA GLU A 34 18.45 14.22 -2.92
C GLU A 34 18.59 13.48 -1.57
N PRO A 35 18.27 14.13 -0.43
CA PRO A 35 18.29 13.44 0.86
C PRO A 35 17.21 12.35 0.90
N ILE A 36 17.48 11.31 1.68
CA ILE A 36 16.53 10.20 1.86
C ILE A 36 15.28 10.72 2.58
N ASP A 37 14.10 10.32 2.11
CA ASP A 37 12.84 10.52 2.83
C ASP A 37 12.81 9.55 4.03
N GLU A 38 13.03 10.11 5.22
CA GLU A 38 13.00 9.37 6.50
C GLU A 38 11.71 8.58 6.71
N PHE A 39 10.57 9.09 6.23
CA PHE A 39 9.31 8.38 6.34
C PHE A 39 9.33 7.09 5.53
N ILE A 40 9.80 7.17 4.27
CA ILE A 40 9.89 6.00 3.39
C ILE A 40 10.91 5.01 3.94
N ARG A 41 12.04 5.51 4.44
CA ARG A 41 13.07 4.66 5.06
C ARG A 41 12.52 3.90 6.26
N GLU A 42 11.79 4.56 7.16
CA GLU A 42 11.19 3.93 8.34
C GLU A 42 10.18 2.83 7.94
N VAL A 43 9.35 3.08 6.93
CA VAL A 43 8.44 2.06 6.39
C VAL A 43 9.20 0.88 5.79
N ALA A 44 10.26 1.15 5.03
CA ALA A 44 11.11 0.14 4.43
C ALA A 44 11.82 -0.71 5.49
N ASP A 45 12.37 -0.09 6.53
CA ASP A 45 13.01 -0.76 7.65
C ASP A 45 12.02 -1.62 8.44
N PHE A 46 10.82 -1.12 8.70
CA PHE A 46 9.76 -1.87 9.35
C PHE A 46 9.40 -3.13 8.56
N ILE A 47 9.09 -3.02 7.26
CA ILE A 47 8.69 -4.17 6.44
C ILE A 47 9.85 -5.17 6.31
N HIS A 48 11.08 -4.68 6.10
CA HIS A 48 12.28 -5.50 5.96
C HIS A 48 12.56 -6.29 7.25
N PHE A 49 12.41 -5.63 8.40
CA PHE A 49 12.52 -6.28 9.70
C PHE A 49 11.50 -7.42 9.85
N GLN A 50 10.22 -7.20 9.51
CA GLN A 50 9.21 -8.26 9.60
C GLN A 50 9.48 -9.41 8.63
N ILE A 51 9.95 -9.12 7.41
CA ILE A 51 10.37 -10.14 6.46
C ILE A 51 11.48 -10.99 7.09
N ASN A 52 12.56 -10.39 7.59
CA ASN A 52 13.72 -11.14 8.06
C ASN A 52 13.47 -11.91 9.36
N ASN A 53 12.55 -11.45 10.20
CA ASN A 53 12.23 -12.08 11.49
C ASN A 53 10.97 -12.96 11.42
N ARG A 54 10.44 -13.23 10.22
CA ARG A 54 9.24 -14.07 10.06
C ARG A 54 9.50 -15.52 10.52
N PRO A 55 8.51 -16.18 11.13
CA PRO A 55 8.62 -17.59 11.52
C PRO A 55 8.67 -18.50 10.28
N MET A 56 9.87 -19.02 9.98
CA MET A 56 10.11 -19.85 8.79
C MET A 56 9.49 -21.25 8.89
N ASP A 57 9.25 -21.73 10.12
CA ASP A 57 8.67 -23.04 10.43
C ASP A 57 7.18 -23.12 10.09
N LEU A 58 6.46 -21.99 10.14
CA LEU A 58 5.05 -21.95 9.77
C LEU A 58 4.81 -22.14 8.27
N GLY A 59 5.84 -21.92 7.44
CA GLY A 59 5.69 -21.78 6.00
C GLY A 59 4.80 -20.58 5.63
N GLY A 60 4.47 -20.46 4.34
CA GLY A 60 3.55 -19.44 3.84
C GLY A 60 4.23 -18.27 3.14
N VAL A 61 3.37 -17.43 2.57
CA VAL A 61 3.77 -16.31 1.70
C VAL A 61 3.61 -15.01 2.48
N VAL A 62 4.60 -14.12 2.37
CA VAL A 62 4.52 -12.79 2.99
C VAL A 62 3.55 -11.93 2.21
N GLU A 63 2.58 -11.35 2.90
CA GLU A 63 1.64 -10.38 2.36
C GLU A 63 1.87 -9.04 3.05
N VAL A 64 2.00 -7.97 2.26
CA VAL A 64 2.13 -6.60 2.73
C VAL A 64 0.99 -5.78 2.14
N GLU A 65 0.13 -5.27 3.01
CA GLU A 65 -1.07 -4.51 2.64
C GLU A 65 -1.11 -3.17 3.39
N ALA A 66 -1.53 -2.11 2.71
CA ALA A 66 -1.90 -0.82 3.29
C ALA A 66 -3.43 -0.70 3.24
N LYS A 67 -4.05 -0.50 4.40
CA LYS A 67 -5.50 -0.29 4.52
C LYS A 67 -5.79 1.17 4.78
N ILE A 68 -6.79 1.71 4.10
CA ILE A 68 -7.26 3.09 4.28
C ILE A 68 -8.44 3.08 5.26
N GLY A 69 -8.38 3.93 6.29
CA GLY A 69 -9.30 3.85 7.42
C GLY A 69 -9.16 5.02 8.37
N LEU A 70 -9.62 4.84 9.61
CA LEU A 70 -9.46 5.83 10.67
C LEU A 70 -8.72 5.24 11.86
N LEU A 71 -7.77 6.00 12.41
CA LEU A 71 -7.20 5.72 13.72
C LEU A 71 -8.09 6.37 14.78
N ARG A 72 -8.65 5.56 15.68
CA ARG A 72 -9.50 6.03 16.77
C ARG A 72 -8.90 5.73 18.11
N ASP A 73 -8.98 6.71 18.98
CA ASP A 73 -8.70 6.54 20.40
C ASP A 73 -9.71 5.56 21.01
N ARG A 74 -9.23 4.57 21.77
CA ARG A 74 -10.08 3.46 22.22
C ARG A 74 -11.09 3.91 23.27
N ASP A 75 -10.71 4.87 24.10
CA ASP A 75 -11.54 5.37 25.21
C ASP A 75 -12.67 6.28 24.72
N SER A 76 -12.34 7.25 23.87
CA SER A 76 -13.31 8.22 23.35
C SER A 76 -14.08 7.74 22.12
N GLY A 77 -13.53 6.77 21.38
CA GLY A 77 -14.04 6.34 20.07
C GLY A 77 -14.00 7.43 19.00
N GLN A 78 -13.30 8.55 19.26
CA GLN A 78 -13.12 9.63 18.30
C GLN A 78 -11.88 9.37 17.46
N ARG A 79 -11.83 9.97 16.26
CA ARG A 79 -10.60 9.98 15.46
C ARG A 79 -9.48 10.63 16.26
N LEU A 80 -8.33 9.98 16.29
CA LEU A 80 -7.16 10.39 17.05
C LEU A 80 -6.78 11.85 16.74
N GLN A 81 -6.43 12.59 17.78
CA GLN A 81 -5.95 13.98 17.69
C GLN A 81 -4.58 14.06 18.38
N LEU A 82 -3.54 14.30 17.60
CA LEU A 82 -2.18 14.45 18.09
C LEU A 82 -1.65 15.85 17.75
N PRO A 83 -0.75 16.41 18.58
CA PRO A 83 -0.14 17.71 18.32
C PRO A 83 0.94 17.65 17.23
N VAL A 84 0.60 17.09 16.06
CA VAL A 84 1.46 16.97 14.87
C VAL A 84 0.79 17.57 13.66
N LEU A 85 1.58 18.17 12.77
CA LEU A 85 1.06 18.96 11.64
C LEU A 85 1.03 18.18 10.31
N VAL A 86 1.68 17.03 10.25
CA VAL A 86 1.91 16.28 9.01
C VAL A 86 1.69 14.79 9.24
N GLU A 87 1.63 14.07 8.13
CA GLU A 87 1.63 12.60 8.14
C GLU A 87 2.75 12.08 9.03
N THR A 88 2.41 11.22 10.00
CA THR A 88 3.33 10.76 11.04
C THR A 88 3.14 9.28 11.29
N ILE A 89 4.25 8.53 11.28
CA ILE A 89 4.28 7.13 11.71
C ILE A 89 4.15 7.09 13.23
N LEU A 90 3.18 6.34 13.73
CA LEU A 90 3.00 6.17 15.16
C LEU A 90 3.88 5.01 15.64
N ALA A 91 4.63 5.27 16.71
CA ALA A 91 5.39 4.22 17.39
C ALA A 91 4.44 3.06 17.79
N PRO A 92 4.76 1.81 17.44
CA PRO A 92 3.91 0.67 17.79
C PRO A 92 3.64 0.60 19.30
N ASN A 93 2.37 0.37 19.67
CA ASN A 93 1.91 0.25 21.06
C ASN A 93 2.10 1.50 21.94
N ALA A 94 2.52 2.65 21.39
CA ALA A 94 2.69 3.87 22.18
C ALA A 94 1.37 4.54 22.57
N ILE A 95 0.30 4.28 21.82
CA ILE A 95 -1.04 4.85 22.02
C ILE A 95 -2.03 3.69 21.95
N ASP A 96 -2.95 3.61 22.92
CA ASP A 96 -4.07 2.67 22.83
C ASP A 96 -5.11 3.18 21.83
N LEU A 97 -5.06 2.60 20.64
CA LEU A 97 -5.95 2.93 19.54
C LEU A 97 -6.57 1.68 18.94
N ARG A 98 -7.63 1.91 18.18
CA ARG A 98 -8.17 0.95 17.22
C ARG A 98 -8.11 1.55 15.82
N PHE A 99 -7.81 0.71 14.84
CA PHE A 99 -7.93 1.10 13.44
C PHE A 99 -9.23 0.54 12.88
N GLU A 100 -10.02 1.40 12.27
CA GLU A 100 -11.25 1.04 11.60
C GLU A 100 -11.02 1.07 10.09
N SER A 101 -10.90 -0.12 9.50
CA SER A 101 -10.85 -0.33 8.05
C SER A 101 -12.26 -0.27 7.49
N ASN A 102 -12.87 0.92 7.45
CA ASN A 102 -14.19 1.11 6.88
C ASN A 102 -14.33 2.53 6.33
N MET A 103 -15.08 2.67 5.25
CA MET A 103 -15.46 3.95 4.67
C MET A 103 -16.97 3.98 4.40
N LEU A 104 -17.52 5.16 4.14
CA LEU A 104 -18.95 5.25 3.79
C LEU A 104 -19.22 4.77 2.35
N PRO A 105 -20.47 4.37 2.04
CA PRO A 105 -20.85 3.94 0.69
C PRO A 105 -20.58 4.96 -0.42
N ASN A 106 -20.73 6.26 -0.14
CA ASN A 106 -20.43 7.32 -1.11
C ASN A 106 -18.93 7.43 -1.40
N GLN A 107 -18.07 7.17 -0.42
CA GLN A 107 -16.62 7.19 -0.56
C GLN A 107 -16.15 5.98 -1.35
N HIS A 108 -16.72 4.81 -1.06
CA HIS A 108 -16.53 3.61 -1.86
C HIS A 108 -16.91 3.85 -3.33
N LYS A 109 -18.08 4.47 -3.57
CA LYS A 109 -18.50 4.86 -4.94
C LYS A 109 -17.54 5.87 -5.57
N HIS A 110 -17.01 6.81 -4.80
CA HIS A 110 -16.02 7.79 -5.26
C HIS A 110 -14.74 7.09 -5.76
N PHE A 111 -14.14 6.21 -4.94
CA PHE A 111 -12.94 5.46 -5.33
C PHE A 111 -13.18 4.54 -6.53
N ASN A 112 -14.33 3.86 -6.59
CA ASN A 112 -14.69 3.04 -7.74
C ASN A 112 -14.71 3.88 -9.04
N LYS A 113 -15.32 5.06 -9.00
CA LYS A 113 -15.34 5.97 -10.15
C LYS A 113 -13.93 6.44 -10.52
N LEU A 114 -13.12 6.80 -9.53
CA LEU A 114 -11.74 7.26 -9.73
C LEU A 114 -10.88 6.17 -10.41
N LEU A 115 -10.89 4.96 -9.88
CA LEU A 115 -10.08 3.84 -10.39
C LEU A 115 -10.54 3.39 -11.79
N ASN A 116 -11.86 3.37 -12.05
CA ASN A 116 -12.39 3.10 -13.38
C ASN A 116 -11.99 4.18 -14.40
N ASN A 117 -11.99 5.45 -14.01
CA ASN A 117 -11.54 6.53 -14.89
C ASN A 117 -10.05 6.36 -15.24
N LEU A 118 -9.20 6.07 -14.25
CA LEU A 118 -7.76 5.81 -14.47
C LEU A 118 -7.51 4.64 -15.42
N LYS A 119 -8.34 3.60 -15.40
CA LYS A 119 -8.27 2.51 -16.37
C LYS A 119 -8.56 2.98 -17.80
N THR A 120 -9.54 3.86 -17.97
CA THR A 120 -9.98 4.33 -19.30
C THR A 120 -9.16 5.49 -19.87
N THR A 121 -8.43 6.21 -19.01
CA THR A 121 -7.60 7.36 -19.42
C THR A 121 -6.14 6.93 -19.48
N PRO A 122 -5.53 6.78 -20.67
CA PRO A 122 -4.12 6.46 -20.77
C PRO A 122 -3.28 7.58 -20.14
N SER A 123 -2.44 7.20 -19.17
CA SER A 123 -1.51 8.14 -18.54
C SER A 123 -0.44 8.55 -19.55
N LEU A 124 -0.36 9.84 -19.87
CA LEU A 124 0.74 10.39 -20.68
C LEU A 124 2.11 10.18 -20.02
N ALA A 125 2.13 10.07 -18.69
CA ALA A 125 3.35 9.83 -17.92
C ALA A 125 3.79 8.35 -17.94
N HIS A 126 2.86 7.41 -18.11
CA HIS A 126 3.15 5.97 -18.06
C HIS A 126 2.37 5.21 -19.15
N PRO A 127 2.72 5.41 -20.44
CA PRO A 127 1.97 4.85 -21.56
C PRO A 127 2.01 3.31 -21.64
N SER A 128 2.98 2.66 -20.97
CA SER A 128 3.17 1.21 -20.98
C SER A 128 2.49 0.46 -19.84
N SER A 129 2.11 1.12 -18.75
CA SER A 129 1.54 0.48 -17.56
C SER A 129 0.04 0.77 -17.45
N THR A 130 -0.80 -0.02 -18.11
CA THR A 130 -2.26 0.13 -18.01
C THR A 130 -2.80 -0.56 -16.76
N LEU A 131 -3.80 0.06 -16.14
CA LEU A 131 -4.49 -0.47 -14.98
C LEU A 131 -5.36 -1.67 -15.41
N ARG A 132 -5.07 -2.87 -14.89
CA ARG A 132 -5.91 -4.06 -15.10
C ARG A 132 -7.06 -4.06 -14.10
N TYR A 133 -8.21 -4.63 -14.46
CA TYR A 133 -9.39 -4.67 -13.61
C TYR A 133 -10.05 -6.04 -13.64
N GLN A 134 -10.46 -6.52 -12.47
CA GLN A 134 -11.25 -7.72 -12.29
C GLN A 134 -12.34 -7.47 -11.24
N HIS A 135 -13.56 -7.93 -11.54
CA HIS A 135 -14.67 -7.91 -10.60
C HIS A 135 -14.94 -9.32 -10.07
N LEU A 136 -14.69 -9.53 -8.79
CA LEU A 136 -14.75 -10.82 -8.12
C LEU A 136 -15.93 -10.86 -7.15
N HIS A 137 -16.81 -11.83 -7.33
CA HIS A 137 -17.88 -12.14 -6.38
C HIS A 137 -17.43 -13.37 -5.63
N LEU A 138 -17.00 -13.17 -4.38
CA LEU A 138 -16.32 -14.18 -3.59
C LEU A 138 -17.13 -14.53 -2.36
N ILE A 139 -16.87 -15.73 -1.85
CA ILE A 139 -17.43 -16.23 -0.62
C ILE A 139 -16.26 -16.69 0.24
N ASP A 140 -15.84 -15.84 1.19
CA ASP A 140 -14.82 -16.18 2.17
C ASP A 140 -15.44 -17.01 3.27
N SER A 141 -14.73 -17.97 3.81
CA SER A 141 -15.32 -18.92 4.73
C SER A 141 -14.36 -19.24 5.88
N PHE A 142 -14.73 -19.06 7.15
CA PHE A 142 -13.82 -19.12 8.31
C PHE A 142 -14.02 -20.29 9.25
N TYR A 143 -12.93 -20.99 9.61
CA TYR A 143 -12.96 -22.19 10.46
C TYR A 143 -12.05 -22.04 11.63
N THR A 144 -12.56 -22.37 12.80
CA THR A 144 -11.73 -22.48 14.00
C THR A 144 -11.27 -23.93 14.09
N LEU A 145 -9.98 -24.16 13.85
CA LEU A 145 -9.32 -25.41 14.21
C LEU A 145 -8.99 -25.38 15.72
N ASP A 146 -8.74 -26.56 16.30
CA ASP A 146 -8.37 -26.71 17.71
C ASP A 146 -7.33 -25.66 18.13
N GLY A 147 -7.68 -24.82 19.12
CA GLY A 147 -6.80 -23.77 19.63
C GLY A 147 -6.96 -22.36 19.00
N ASN A 148 -8.16 -21.96 18.58
CA ASN A 148 -8.48 -20.60 18.04
C ASN A 148 -7.83 -20.26 16.68
N VAL A 149 -7.32 -21.24 15.95
CA VAL A 149 -6.72 -21.00 14.64
C VAL A 149 -7.81 -20.80 13.59
N LYS A 150 -7.90 -19.58 13.03
CA LYS A 150 -8.86 -19.23 11.98
C LYS A 150 -8.30 -19.46 10.58
N VAL A 151 -8.85 -20.43 9.85
CA VAL A 151 -8.56 -20.67 8.42
C VAL A 151 -9.65 -20.01 7.57
N ARG A 152 -9.27 -19.28 6.51
CA ARG A 152 -10.14 -18.65 5.51
C ARG A 152 -10.14 -19.48 4.22
N VAL A 153 -11.31 -19.85 3.71
CA VAL A 153 -11.50 -20.41 2.37
C VAL A 153 -12.27 -19.44 1.50
N THR A 154 -11.69 -19.04 0.40
CA THR A 154 -12.29 -18.14 -0.57
C THR A 154 -12.85 -18.97 -1.73
N ARG A 155 -14.14 -18.85 -2.02
CA ARG A 155 -14.81 -19.50 -3.17
C ARG A 155 -15.34 -18.47 -4.14
N ASP A 156 -15.41 -18.81 -5.42
CA ASP A 156 -16.19 -18.05 -6.39
C ASP A 156 -17.69 -18.24 -6.08
N GLU A 157 -18.46 -17.15 -6.00
CA GLU A 157 -19.88 -17.23 -5.67
C GLU A 157 -20.69 -17.99 -6.71
N LYS A 158 -20.34 -17.84 -8.01
CA LYS A 158 -21.14 -18.42 -9.09
C LYS A 158 -20.79 -19.88 -9.32
N THR A 159 -19.51 -20.23 -9.30
CA THR A 159 -19.06 -21.59 -9.63
C THR A 159 -18.89 -22.47 -8.39
N GLY A 160 -18.75 -21.89 -7.19
CA GLY A 160 -18.44 -22.62 -5.97
C GLY A 160 -16.99 -23.12 -5.86
N GLU A 161 -16.17 -22.84 -6.88
CA GLU A 161 -14.76 -23.24 -6.96
C GLU A 161 -13.94 -22.60 -5.82
N VAL A 162 -13.11 -23.41 -5.15
CA VAL A 162 -12.18 -22.91 -4.14
C VAL A 162 -11.03 -22.19 -4.83
N ARG A 163 -10.93 -20.88 -4.63
CA ARG A 163 -9.80 -20.08 -5.12
C ARG A 163 -8.62 -20.10 -4.17
N GLU A 164 -8.90 -20.11 -2.88
CA GLU A 164 -7.86 -19.95 -1.87
C GLU A 164 -8.28 -20.63 -0.57
N CYS A 165 -7.31 -21.22 0.14
CA CYS A 165 -7.49 -21.67 1.51
C CYS A 165 -6.26 -21.30 2.33
N VAL A 166 -6.37 -20.27 3.17
CA VAL A 166 -5.24 -19.70 3.91
C VAL A 166 -5.54 -19.45 5.37
N ARG A 167 -4.55 -19.67 6.20
CA ARG A 167 -4.44 -19.21 7.58
C ARG A 167 -3.56 -17.97 7.58
N LYS A 168 -4.19 -16.81 7.78
CA LYS A 168 -3.49 -15.51 7.84
C LYS A 168 -2.95 -15.28 9.25
N VAL A 169 -1.63 -15.18 9.38
CA VAL A 169 -0.92 -14.90 10.63
C VAL A 169 -0.40 -13.48 10.57
N ARG A 170 -0.95 -12.58 11.39
CA ARG A 170 -0.48 -11.19 11.45
C ARG A 170 0.89 -11.14 12.13
N LEU A 171 1.90 -10.58 11.45
CA LEU A 171 3.23 -10.37 12.03
C LEU A 171 3.28 -9.04 12.78
N ALA A 172 2.90 -7.95 12.11
CA ALA A 172 2.90 -6.63 12.72
C ALA A 172 2.04 -5.62 11.94
N ASP A 173 1.71 -4.53 12.62
CA ASP A 173 1.03 -3.35 12.08
C ASP A 173 1.86 -2.09 12.33
N LEU A 174 1.85 -1.19 11.35
CA LEU A 174 2.39 0.16 11.46
C LEU A 174 1.27 1.15 11.15
N ASN A 175 0.91 1.99 12.12
CA ASN A 175 -0.17 2.97 11.98
C ASN A 175 0.41 4.31 11.53
N ILE A 176 -0.23 4.92 10.54
CA ILE A 176 0.15 6.24 10.01
C ILE A 176 -1.01 7.21 10.20
N TYR A 177 -0.77 8.25 10.98
CA TYR A 177 -1.72 9.31 11.27
C TYR A 177 -1.58 10.47 10.27
N CYS A 178 -2.71 10.93 9.72
CA CYS A 178 -2.75 11.95 8.67
C CYS A 178 -3.63 13.14 9.07
N PRO A 179 -3.12 14.11 9.87
CA PRO A 179 -3.93 15.21 10.44
C PRO A 179 -4.53 16.15 9.38
N LYS A 180 -3.92 16.24 8.19
CA LYS A 180 -4.36 17.09 7.08
C LYS A 180 -5.25 16.37 6.06
N ARG A 181 -5.64 15.12 6.34
CA ARG A 181 -6.39 14.26 5.41
C ARG A 181 -7.65 13.74 6.11
N HIS A 182 -8.62 13.30 5.32
CA HIS A 182 -9.85 12.74 5.85
C HIS A 182 -9.72 11.28 6.29
N ALA A 183 -8.71 10.57 5.81
CA ALA A 183 -8.38 9.21 6.20
C ALA A 183 -6.97 9.12 6.80
N ASP A 184 -6.80 8.15 7.67
CA ASP A 184 -5.52 7.61 8.12
C ASP A 184 -5.25 6.29 7.38
N TRP A 185 -4.12 5.65 7.64
CA TRP A 185 -3.83 4.36 7.02
C TRP A 185 -2.96 3.48 7.91
N ARG A 186 -3.03 2.18 7.67
CA ARG A 186 -2.27 1.15 8.39
C ARG A 186 -1.58 0.24 7.40
N ILE A 187 -0.28 0.06 7.57
CA ILE A 187 0.48 -1.00 6.91
C ILE A 187 0.39 -2.25 7.79
N SER A 188 0.04 -3.38 7.20
CA SER A 188 -0.03 -4.68 7.85
C SER A 188 0.89 -5.64 7.12
N VAL A 189 1.72 -6.38 7.87
CA VAL A 189 2.53 -7.48 7.33
C VAL A 189 2.01 -8.78 7.91
N SER A 190 1.64 -9.73 7.04
CA SER A 190 1.08 -11.01 7.43
C SER A 190 1.80 -12.17 6.71
N LEU A 191 1.66 -13.38 7.24
CA LEU A 191 1.94 -14.63 6.51
C LEU A 191 0.62 -15.30 6.14
N GLU A 192 0.47 -15.65 4.87
CA GLU A 192 -0.62 -16.50 4.39
C GLU A 192 -0.13 -17.93 4.25
N VAL A 193 -0.55 -18.80 5.19
CA VAL A 193 -0.15 -20.21 5.23
C VAL A 193 -1.27 -21.07 4.64
N PRO A 194 -1.01 -22.01 3.72
CA PRO A 194 -2.05 -22.90 3.20
C PRO A 194 -2.82 -23.63 4.31
N GLY A 195 -4.15 -23.67 4.22
CA GLY A 195 -5.04 -24.30 5.20
C GLY A 195 -6.03 -25.30 4.59
N SER A 196 -6.97 -25.79 5.41
CA SER A 196 -8.17 -26.55 4.99
C SER A 196 -9.38 -26.20 5.89
N ALA A 197 -10.64 -26.20 5.35
CA ALA A 197 -11.97 -26.39 6.02
C ALA A 197 -13.19 -25.56 5.44
N THR A 198 -14.34 -25.44 6.16
CA THR A 198 -15.77 -25.12 5.71
C THR A 198 -16.74 -24.28 6.65
N HIS A 199 -17.34 -23.12 6.21
CA HIS A 199 -18.24 -22.08 6.90
C HIS A 199 -18.16 -20.62 6.32
N THR A 200 -19.23 -19.89 5.98
CA THR A 200 -19.26 -18.88 4.86
C THR A 200 -19.60 -17.39 5.19
N ARG A 201 -18.99 -16.40 4.50
CA ARG A 201 -19.32 -14.94 4.36
C ARG A 201 -19.20 -14.51 2.88
N LYS A 202 -19.91 -13.46 2.44
CA LYS A 202 -19.89 -13.00 1.03
C LYS A 202 -19.10 -11.69 0.86
N LYS A 203 -18.31 -11.61 -0.20
CA LYS A 203 -17.47 -10.48 -0.60
C LYS A 203 -17.76 -10.07 -2.04
N ASP A 204 -17.91 -8.78 -2.25
CA ASP A 204 -17.92 -8.18 -3.58
C ASP A 204 -16.67 -7.32 -3.73
N ARG A 205 -15.74 -7.72 -4.60
CA ARG A 205 -14.40 -7.14 -4.70
C ARG A 205 -14.12 -6.65 -6.11
N MET A 206 -13.84 -5.36 -6.22
CA MET A 206 -13.33 -4.72 -7.43
C MET A 206 -11.82 -4.58 -7.26
N SER A 207 -11.06 -5.40 -7.99
CA SER A 207 -9.62 -5.47 -7.92
C SER A 207 -8.99 -4.77 -9.12
N TYR A 208 -8.03 -3.89 -8.84
CA TYR A 208 -7.29 -3.14 -9.85
C TYR A 208 -5.80 -3.45 -9.71
N SER A 209 -5.11 -3.82 -10.79
CA SER A 209 -3.67 -4.10 -10.73
C SER A 209 -2.88 -3.14 -11.59
N HIS A 210 -1.81 -2.59 -11.05
CA HIS A 210 -0.88 -1.69 -11.73
C HIS A 210 0.54 -2.01 -11.26
N GLU A 211 1.41 -2.42 -12.19
CA GLU A 211 2.78 -2.84 -11.88
C GLU A 211 2.85 -3.88 -10.74
N GLU A 212 3.53 -3.53 -9.64
CA GLU A 212 3.71 -4.36 -8.44
C GLU A 212 2.62 -4.18 -7.40
N PHE A 213 1.49 -3.56 -7.78
CA PHE A 213 0.45 -3.15 -6.85
C PHE A 213 -0.91 -3.71 -7.23
N VAL A 214 -1.66 -4.14 -6.21
CA VAL A 214 -3.09 -4.45 -6.31
C VAL A 214 -3.84 -3.48 -5.41
N ILE A 215 -4.88 -2.85 -5.95
CA ILE A 215 -5.81 -2.00 -5.21
C ILE A 215 -7.15 -2.70 -5.18
N ASP A 216 -7.56 -3.14 -3.99
CA ASP A 216 -8.80 -3.84 -3.76
C ASP A 216 -9.82 -2.91 -3.11
N LEU A 217 -10.95 -2.72 -3.79
CA LEU A 217 -12.11 -2.02 -3.26
C LEU A 217 -13.20 -3.06 -2.98
N THR A 218 -13.39 -3.38 -1.70
CA THR A 218 -14.19 -4.52 -1.25
C THR A 218 -15.39 -4.07 -0.45
N GLN A 219 -16.58 -4.56 -0.81
CA GLN A 219 -17.75 -4.55 0.06
C GLN A 219 -17.87 -5.91 0.76
N VAL A 220 -17.83 -5.89 2.09
CA VAL A 220 -17.96 -7.08 2.94
C VAL A 220 -19.34 -7.06 3.58
N THR A 221 -20.11 -8.11 3.36
CA THR A 221 -21.40 -8.30 4.04
C THR A 221 -21.25 -9.40 5.09
N SER A 222 -21.43 -9.06 6.36
CA SER A 222 -21.37 -9.97 7.50
C SER A 222 -22.75 -10.15 8.13
N THR A 223 -23.11 -11.38 8.48
CA THR A 223 -24.35 -11.68 9.22
C THR A 223 -24.01 -12.39 10.51
N ALA A 224 -24.18 -11.69 11.64
CA ALA A 224 -23.85 -12.20 12.98
C ALA A 224 -24.81 -13.30 13.49
N GLY A 225 -25.89 -13.60 12.77
CA GLY A 225 -26.84 -14.67 13.09
C GLY A 225 -28.08 -14.64 12.17
N PRO A 226 -28.99 -15.63 12.26
CA PRO A 226 -30.13 -15.78 11.35
C PRO A 226 -31.09 -14.58 11.32
N ASN A 227 -31.18 -13.84 12.44
CA ASN A 227 -32.09 -12.70 12.62
C ASN A 227 -31.35 -11.36 12.80
N ALA A 228 -30.02 -11.34 12.69
CA ALA A 228 -29.24 -10.10 12.83
C ALA A 228 -29.29 -9.30 11.52
N LYS A 229 -29.41 -7.98 11.61
CA LYS A 229 -29.28 -7.11 10.44
C LYS A 229 -27.88 -7.28 9.84
N PRO A 230 -27.73 -7.48 8.52
CA PRO A 230 -26.42 -7.56 7.89
C PRO A 230 -25.62 -6.28 8.14
N GLU A 231 -24.38 -6.46 8.56
CA GLU A 231 -23.39 -5.40 8.62
C GLU A 231 -22.67 -5.32 7.27
N ILE A 232 -22.62 -4.12 6.70
CA ILE A 232 -21.97 -3.87 5.41
C ILE A 232 -20.79 -2.94 5.69
N LEU A 233 -19.59 -3.41 5.37
CA LEU A 233 -18.35 -2.64 5.46
C LEU A 233 -17.81 -2.38 4.06
N HIS A 234 -17.18 -1.23 3.88
CA HIS A 234 -16.51 -0.85 2.64
C HIS A 234 -15.01 -0.64 2.94
N GLU A 235 -14.17 -1.47 2.34
CA GLU A 235 -12.73 -1.52 2.57
C GLU A 235 -11.98 -1.09 1.32
N LEU A 236 -10.87 -0.35 1.50
CA LEU A 236 -9.91 0.00 0.46
C LEU A 236 -8.52 -0.45 0.90
N GLU A 237 -7.93 -1.34 0.11
CA GLU A 237 -6.66 -2.00 0.41
C GLU A 237 -5.71 -1.80 -0.78
N LEU A 238 -4.43 -1.56 -0.49
CA LEU A 238 -3.33 -1.53 -1.45
C LEU A 238 -2.33 -2.62 -1.04
N GLU A 239 -2.02 -3.54 -1.93
CA GLU A 239 -1.17 -4.71 -1.68
C GLU A 239 0.04 -4.71 -2.62
N LEU A 240 1.17 -5.24 -2.14
CA LEU A 240 2.29 -5.64 -3.00
C LEU A 240 1.99 -6.97 -3.70
N ALA A 241 1.81 -6.92 -5.02
CA ALA A 241 1.25 -8.01 -5.83
C ALA A 241 2.13 -9.27 -5.90
N ARG A 242 3.46 -9.11 -5.83
CA ARG A 242 4.44 -10.17 -6.08
C ARG A 242 5.32 -10.41 -4.85
N PRO A 243 4.91 -11.31 -3.95
CA PRO A 243 5.65 -11.58 -2.73
C PRO A 243 7.06 -12.15 -3.00
N GLU A 244 7.23 -12.93 -4.06
CA GLU A 244 8.54 -13.43 -4.49
C GLU A 244 9.49 -12.29 -4.92
N TYR A 245 8.96 -11.26 -5.59
CA TYR A 245 9.74 -10.10 -6.00
C TYR A 245 10.11 -9.23 -4.80
N LEU A 246 9.17 -9.04 -3.87
CA LEU A 246 9.42 -8.37 -2.59
C LEU A 246 10.54 -9.07 -1.80
N LEU A 247 10.48 -10.39 -1.65
CA LEU A 247 11.51 -11.15 -0.93
C LEU A 247 12.87 -11.11 -1.64
N ALA A 248 12.89 -11.21 -2.97
CA ALA A 248 14.12 -11.18 -3.75
C ALA A 248 14.83 -9.82 -3.66
N THR A 249 14.07 -8.72 -3.71
CA THR A 249 14.62 -7.36 -3.55
C THR A 249 15.04 -7.09 -2.11
N ALA A 250 14.24 -7.52 -1.12
CA ALA A 250 14.58 -7.41 0.30
C ALA A 250 15.89 -8.11 0.66
N ALA A 251 16.17 -9.27 0.07
CA ALA A 251 17.41 -10.02 0.29
C ALA A 251 18.67 -9.31 -0.24
N LYS A 252 18.52 -8.41 -1.24
CA LYS A 252 19.61 -7.65 -1.87
C LYS A 252 19.75 -6.23 -1.31
N ARG A 253 18.82 -5.80 -0.47
CA ARG A 253 18.78 -4.43 0.09
C ARG A 253 20.10 -4.12 0.80
N GLY A 254 20.81 -3.10 0.32
CA GLY A 254 22.08 -2.66 0.91
C GLY A 254 23.28 -3.60 0.68
N ASP A 255 23.14 -4.69 -0.08
CA ASP A 255 24.25 -5.62 -0.35
C ASP A 255 25.33 -4.97 -1.24
N PRO A 256 26.58 -4.81 -0.75
CA PRO A 256 27.66 -4.20 -1.52
C PRO A 256 28.08 -5.00 -2.76
N ASN A 257 27.69 -6.28 -2.87
CA ASN A 257 28.14 -7.20 -3.92
C ASN A 257 27.23 -7.23 -5.15
N VAL A 258 26.05 -6.61 -5.08
CA VAL A 258 25.13 -6.49 -6.22
C VAL A 258 25.21 -5.09 -6.85
N SER A 259 24.64 -4.96 -8.05
CA SER A 259 24.54 -3.67 -8.73
C SER A 259 23.78 -2.63 -7.89
N GLU A 260 24.04 -1.34 -8.12
CA GLU A 260 23.36 -0.25 -7.41
C GLU A 260 21.83 -0.32 -7.58
N ALA A 261 21.37 -0.65 -8.79
CA ALA A 261 19.95 -0.85 -9.08
C ALA A 261 19.34 -1.98 -8.25
N GLU A 262 20.00 -3.15 -8.16
CA GLU A 262 19.52 -4.26 -7.34
C GLU A 262 19.55 -3.96 -5.85
N ARG A 263 20.55 -3.19 -5.41
CA ARG A 263 20.71 -2.77 -4.02
C ARG A 263 19.60 -1.84 -3.55
N GLY A 264 19.15 -0.93 -4.44
CA GLY A 264 18.10 0.06 -4.18
C GLY A 264 16.69 -0.38 -4.56
N ALA A 265 16.52 -1.46 -5.33
CA ALA A 265 15.23 -1.90 -5.86
C ALA A 265 14.16 -2.11 -4.77
N TYR A 266 14.55 -2.57 -3.59
CA TYR A 266 13.63 -2.71 -2.46
C TYR A 266 13.11 -1.35 -1.98
N ASP A 267 14.01 -0.39 -1.73
CA ASP A 267 13.61 0.94 -1.25
C ASP A 267 12.79 1.70 -2.30
N GLU A 268 13.07 1.48 -3.59
CA GLU A 268 12.23 2.01 -4.68
C GLU A 268 10.83 1.39 -4.71
N LEU A 269 10.70 0.08 -4.49
CA LEU A 269 9.42 -0.61 -4.40
C LEU A 269 8.60 -0.07 -3.22
N ILE A 270 9.22 0.11 -2.05
CA ILE A 270 8.55 0.67 -0.87
C ILE A 270 8.19 2.15 -1.09
N ARG A 271 9.05 2.94 -1.74
CA ARG A 271 8.72 4.32 -2.11
C ARG A 271 7.48 4.38 -2.99
N ALA A 272 7.39 3.53 -4.02
CA ALA A 272 6.23 3.47 -4.90
C ALA A 272 4.96 3.00 -4.16
N PHE A 273 5.07 2.01 -3.26
CA PHE A 273 4.00 1.58 -2.36
C PHE A 273 3.45 2.73 -1.49
N VAL A 274 4.34 3.45 -0.79
CA VAL A 274 3.98 4.59 0.05
C VAL A 274 3.35 5.71 -0.78
N ASN A 275 3.88 5.99 -1.96
CA ASN A 275 3.32 7.01 -2.85
C ASN A 275 1.90 6.65 -3.31
N ASN A 276 1.65 5.40 -3.68
CA ASN A 276 0.32 4.93 -4.05
C ASN A 276 -0.66 5.04 -2.87
N ALA A 277 -0.26 4.65 -1.66
CA ALA A 277 -1.07 4.83 -0.46
C ALA A 277 -1.38 6.31 -0.18
N ARG A 278 -0.36 7.19 -0.27
CA ARG A 278 -0.52 8.66 -0.13
C ARG A 278 -1.50 9.22 -1.16
N ILE A 279 -1.47 8.74 -2.41
CA ILE A 279 -2.44 9.16 -3.44
C ILE A 279 -3.86 8.73 -3.07
N LEU A 280 -4.06 7.49 -2.60
CA LEU A 280 -5.37 7.03 -2.14
C LEU A 280 -5.90 7.88 -0.97
N VAL A 281 -5.08 8.10 0.06
CA VAL A 281 -5.43 8.94 1.22
C VAL A 281 -5.70 10.40 0.82
N ARG A 282 -4.97 10.95 -0.16
CA ARG A 282 -5.19 12.31 -0.67
C ARG A 282 -6.51 12.46 -1.42
N ASN A 283 -6.98 11.39 -2.07
CA ASN A 283 -8.26 11.36 -2.78
C ASN A 283 -9.41 10.85 -1.90
N ALA A 284 -9.16 10.60 -0.61
CA ALA A 284 -10.23 10.38 0.35
C ALA A 284 -11.02 11.68 0.52
N ASP A 285 -12.28 11.67 0.11
CA ASP A 285 -13.19 12.81 0.21
C ASP A 285 -13.61 13.10 1.66
N GLY A 286 -14.19 14.28 1.88
CA GLY A 286 -14.78 14.64 3.17
C GLY A 286 -15.98 13.76 3.47
N GLY A 287 -15.96 13.04 4.59
CA GLY A 287 -17.05 12.14 4.95
C GLY A 287 -16.72 11.10 5.99
N TRP A 288 -15.47 10.77 6.25
CA TRP A 288 -15.11 9.77 7.25
C TRP A 288 -15.56 10.23 8.65
N HIS A 289 -16.52 9.53 9.26
CA HIS A 289 -17.05 9.82 10.61
C HIS A 289 -16.88 8.64 11.54
#